data_AF-A0AAD7A595-F1
#
_entry.id   AF-A0AAD7A595-F1
#
_cell.length_a   1.000
_cell.length_b   1.000
_cell.length_c   1.000
_cell.angle_alpha   90.00
_cell.angle_beta   90.00
_cell.angle_gamma   90.00
#
_symmetry.space_group_name_H-M   'P 1'
#
loop_
_entity.id
_entity.type
_entity.pdbx_description
1 polymer ?
#
loop_
_entity_poly.entity_id
_entity_poly.type
_entity_poly.pdbx_seq_one_letter_code
_entity_poly.pdbx_strand_id
1 'polypeptide(L)'
;MSGTQHRLVTVNTVPERAKRLIGRVVEDVKDRYTIVHVANVERIEDVKETVKREQPDVLFTASMWTPEQAKEIVDIAKGIIPGLKTFSTPQGLQVNQGPDAVVEYIKENLPSLLDSKN
;
A
#
# COMPACT_ATOMS: atom_id res chain seq x y z
N MET A 1 15.73 2.09 19.43
CA MET A 1 15.66 3.02 18.29
C MET A 1 14.19 3.29 18.03
N SER A 2 13.73 4.52 18.22
CA SER A 2 12.36 4.93 17.87
C SER A 2 12.30 5.18 16.37
N GLY A 3 12.31 4.11 15.56
CA GLY A 3 11.97 4.22 14.14
C GLY A 3 10.51 4.60 14.01
N THR A 4 10.19 5.55 13.15
CA THR A 4 8.79 5.91 12.85
C THR A 4 8.06 4.68 12.34
N GLN A 5 7.00 4.29 13.04
CA GLN A 5 6.11 3.22 12.62
C GLN A 5 5.20 3.73 11.51
N HIS A 6 5.09 2.98 10.41
CA HIS A 6 4.20 3.29 9.29
C HIS A 6 3.00 2.34 9.30
N ARG A 7 1.81 2.88 9.51
CA ARG A 7 0.54 2.17 9.42
C ARG A 7 0.14 2.06 7.95
N LEU A 8 0.03 0.83 7.45
CA LEU A 8 -0.23 0.52 6.06
C LEU A 8 -1.64 -0.05 5.88
N VAL A 9 -2.40 0.55 4.96
CA VAL A 9 -3.62 -0.03 4.40
C VAL A 9 -3.35 -0.51 2.97
N THR A 10 -3.86 -1.68 2.61
CA THR A 10 -3.84 -2.17 1.22
C THR A 10 -5.24 -2.16 0.62
N VAL A 11 -5.34 -1.90 -0.69
CA VAL A 11 -6.58 -2.08 -1.45
C VAL A 11 -6.37 -3.20 -2.46
N ASN A 12 -6.89 -4.38 -2.14
CA ASN A 12 -6.67 -5.63 -2.87
C ASN A 12 -7.90 -6.54 -2.70
N THR A 13 -8.50 -6.98 -3.80
CA THR A 13 -9.68 -7.87 -3.76
C THR A 13 -9.36 -9.28 -3.28
N VAL A 14 -8.07 -9.63 -3.13
CA VAL A 14 -7.61 -10.94 -2.66
C VAL A 14 -6.80 -10.73 -1.37
N PRO A 15 -7.44 -10.71 -0.18
CA PRO A 15 -6.77 -10.40 1.09
C PRO A 15 -5.57 -11.28 1.40
N GLU A 16 -5.66 -12.59 1.15
CA GLU A 16 -4.56 -13.54 1.39
C GLU A 16 -3.33 -13.22 0.54
N ARG A 17 -3.55 -12.72 -0.67
CA ARG A 17 -2.47 -12.28 -1.57
C ARG A 17 -1.81 -11.02 -1.03
N ALA A 18 -2.60 -10.05 -0.55
CA ALA A 18 -2.06 -8.84 0.07
C ALA A 18 -1.22 -9.20 1.30
N LYS A 19 -1.76 -10.01 2.21
CA LYS A 19 -1.06 -10.44 3.44
C LYS A 19 0.28 -11.12 3.12
N ARG A 20 0.31 -12.03 2.15
CA ARG A 20 1.54 -12.73 1.75
C ARG A 20 2.58 -11.79 1.15
N LEU A 21 2.18 -10.91 0.23
CA LEU A 21 3.10 -9.98 -0.43
C LEU A 21 3.64 -8.94 0.56
N ILE A 22 2.76 -8.33 1.35
CA ILE A 22 3.14 -7.31 2.32
C ILE A 22 3.96 -7.92 3.45
N GLY A 23 3.64 -9.14 3.91
CA GLY A 23 4.47 -9.84 4.89
C GLY A 23 5.92 -10.00 4.43
N ARG A 24 6.14 -10.32 3.15
CA ARG A 24 7.48 -10.37 2.55
C ARG A 24 8.13 -8.99 2.47
N VAL A 25 7.40 -7.97 2.02
CA VAL A 25 7.91 -6.59 1.97
C VAL A 25 8.35 -6.13 3.35
N VAL A 26 7.51 -6.33 4.38
CA VAL A 26 7.80 -5.93 5.77
C VAL A 26 9.05 -6.63 6.28
N GLU A 27 9.16 -7.94 6.07
CA GLU A 27 10.32 -8.72 6.51
C GLU A 27 11.61 -8.27 5.81
N ASP A 28 11.57 -8.04 4.50
CA ASP A 28 12.72 -7.65 3.70
C ASP A 28 13.26 -6.25 4.02
N VAL A 29 12.44 -5.37 4.62
CA VAL A 29 12.81 -3.97 4.90
C VAL A 29 12.86 -3.63 6.39
N LYS A 30 12.70 -4.63 7.27
CA LYS A 30 12.60 -4.44 8.73
C LYS A 30 13.81 -3.76 9.37
N ASP A 31 14.99 -3.87 8.75
CA ASP A 31 16.21 -3.21 9.21
C ASP A 31 16.17 -1.69 9.00
N ARG A 32 15.26 -1.20 8.16
CA ARG A 32 15.12 0.23 7.81
C ARG A 32 13.77 0.82 8.22
N TYR A 33 12.69 0.07 8.10
CA TYR A 33 11.33 0.56 8.36
C TYR A 33 10.56 -0.37 9.28
N THR A 34 9.74 0.21 10.16
CA THR A 34 8.72 -0.52 10.89
C THR A 34 7.38 -0.31 10.19
N ILE A 35 6.92 -1.28 9.40
CA ILE A 35 5.63 -1.21 8.69
C ILE A 35 4.64 -2.14 9.37
N VAL A 36 3.45 -1.62 9.72
CA VAL A 36 2.37 -2.41 10.31
C VAL A 36 1.17 -2.38 9.38
N HIS A 37 0.83 -3.54 8.81
CA HIS A 37 -0.36 -3.72 7.99
C HIS A 37 -1.60 -3.75 8.87
N VAL A 38 -2.39 -2.66 8.84
CA VAL A 38 -3.54 -2.47 9.75
C VAL A 38 -4.85 -2.93 9.14
N ALA A 39 -5.01 -2.86 7.81
CA ALA A 39 -6.19 -3.36 7.13
C ALA A 39 -5.95 -3.66 5.64
N ASN A 40 -6.77 -4.56 5.10
CA ASN A 40 -6.98 -4.72 3.67
C ASN A 40 -8.41 -4.30 3.30
N VAL A 41 -8.56 -3.61 2.18
CA VAL A 41 -9.83 -3.18 1.60
C VAL A 41 -10.05 -3.93 0.29
N GLU A 42 -11.16 -4.67 0.18
CA GLU A 42 -11.45 -5.48 -1.00
C GLU A 42 -12.23 -4.70 -2.08
N ARG A 43 -12.97 -3.67 -1.69
CA ARG A 43 -13.87 -2.90 -2.57
C ARG A 43 -13.58 -1.41 -2.46
N ILE A 44 -13.63 -0.69 -3.59
CA ILE A 44 -13.35 0.75 -3.64
C ILE A 44 -14.29 1.54 -2.70
N GLU A 45 -15.56 1.15 -2.64
CA GLU A 45 -16.58 1.76 -1.76
C GLU A 45 -16.22 1.75 -0.27
N ASP A 46 -15.43 0.76 0.18
CA ASP A 46 -15.03 0.60 1.59
C ASP A 46 -13.76 1.38 1.95
N VAL A 47 -13.08 1.99 0.97
CA VAL A 47 -11.83 2.73 1.17
C VAL A 47 -12.05 3.89 2.13
N LYS A 48 -13.13 4.66 1.92
CA LYS A 48 -13.43 5.86 2.70
C LYS A 48 -13.54 5.57 4.19
N GLU A 49 -14.37 4.60 4.55
CA GLU A 49 -14.64 4.28 5.96
C GLU A 49 -13.45 3.58 6.61
N THR A 50 -12.70 2.77 5.86
CA THR A 50 -11.46 2.16 6.36
C THR A 50 -10.38 3.21 6.62
N VAL A 51 -10.14 4.13 5.68
CA VAL A 51 -9.12 5.19 5.86
C VAL A 51 -9.48 6.10 7.04
N LYS A 52 -10.76 6.45 7.21
CA LYS A 52 -11.23 7.20 8.39
C LYS A 52 -10.98 6.45 9.69
N ARG A 53 -11.27 5.16 9.76
CA ARG A 53 -11.13 4.34 10.97
C ARG A 53 -9.67 4.09 11.32
N GLU A 54 -8.86 3.71 10.34
CA GLU A 54 -7.50 3.24 10.57
C GLU A 54 -6.47 4.37 10.62
N GLN A 55 -6.78 5.55 10.07
CA GLN A 55 -5.87 6.69 9.97
C GLN A 55 -4.46 6.25 9.52
N PRO A 56 -4.32 5.62 8.34
CA PRO A 56 -3.03 5.11 7.89
C PRO A 56 -2.04 6.22 7.52
N ASP A 57 -0.75 5.91 7.62
CA ASP A 57 0.32 6.76 7.08
C ASP A 57 0.54 6.50 5.59
N VAL A 58 0.24 5.27 5.15
CA VAL A 58 0.52 4.78 3.80
C VAL A 58 -0.64 3.93 3.27
N LEU A 59 -0.99 4.10 1.98
CA LEU A 59 -1.95 3.26 1.27
C LEU A 59 -1.38 2.70 -0.03
N PHE A 60 -1.48 1.38 -0.20
CA PHE A 60 -1.04 0.67 -1.41
C PHE A 60 -2.23 0.15 -2.23
N THR A 61 -2.22 0.40 -3.54
CA THR A 61 -3.19 -0.21 -4.48
C THR A 61 -2.54 -1.38 -5.23
N ALA A 62 -3.27 -2.50 -5.31
CA ALA A 62 -2.81 -3.71 -5.98
C ALA A 62 -2.85 -3.61 -7.51
N SER A 63 -2.01 -4.38 -8.20
CA SER A 63 -1.86 -4.41 -9.66
C SER A 63 -3.07 -4.93 -10.44
N MET A 64 -4.16 -5.27 -9.78
CA MET A 64 -5.38 -5.71 -10.44
C MET A 64 -6.36 -4.57 -10.73
N TRP A 65 -6.21 -3.43 -10.06
CA TRP A 65 -7.01 -2.24 -10.32
C TRP A 65 -6.50 -1.58 -11.60
N THR A 66 -7.43 -1.06 -12.42
CA THR A 66 -7.04 -0.22 -13.57
C THR A 66 -6.40 1.10 -13.08
N PRO A 67 -5.67 1.83 -13.93
CA PRO A 67 -5.16 3.15 -13.57
C PRO A 67 -6.24 4.11 -13.06
N GLU A 68 -7.44 4.06 -13.65
CA GLU A 68 -8.59 4.89 -13.25
C GLU A 68 -9.10 4.50 -11.87
N GLN A 69 -9.24 3.19 -11.60
CA GLN A 69 -9.65 2.69 -10.29
C GLN A 69 -8.60 3.00 -9.21
N ALA A 70 -7.32 2.82 -9.53
CA ALA A 70 -6.23 3.18 -8.63
C ALA A 70 -6.23 4.68 -8.32
N LYS A 71 -6.49 5.53 -9.33
CA LYS A 71 -6.65 6.97 -9.14
C LYS A 71 -7.85 7.30 -8.26
N GLU A 72 -9.01 6.67 -8.50
CA GLU A 72 -10.21 6.84 -7.68
C GLU A 72 -9.94 6.50 -6.21
N ILE A 73 -9.30 5.35 -5.95
CA ILE A 73 -8.91 4.92 -4.60
C ILE A 73 -8.01 5.98 -3.93
N VAL A 74 -7.00 6.47 -4.66
CA VAL A 74 -6.06 7.49 -4.15
C VAL A 74 -6.77 8.81 -3.86
N ASP A 75 -7.65 9.26 -4.76
CA ASP A 75 -8.41 10.51 -4.59
C ASP A 75 -9.35 10.42 -3.38
N ILE A 76 -10.04 9.28 -3.19
CA ILE A 76 -10.88 9.03 -2.00
C ILE A 76 -10.01 9.11 -0.73
N ALA A 77 -8.88 8.41 -0.71
CA ALA A 77 -8.06 8.31 0.50
C ALA A 77 -7.41 9.65 0.86
N LYS A 78 -6.91 10.40 -0.14
CA LYS A 78 -6.34 11.74 0.06
C LYS A 78 -7.41 12.79 0.40
N GLY A 79 -8.65 12.60 -0.04
CA GLY A 79 -9.78 13.41 0.41
C GLY A 79 -10.08 13.29 1.91
N ILE A 80 -9.67 12.18 2.54
CA ILE A 80 -9.78 11.98 4.00
C ILE A 80 -8.51 12.42 4.72
N ILE A 81 -7.34 12.07 4.18
CA ILE A 81 -6.04 12.39 4.76
C ILE A 81 -5.18 13.07 3.68
N PRO A 82 -5.16 14.41 3.60
CA PRO A 82 -4.44 15.13 2.54
C PRO A 82 -2.94 14.79 2.44
N GLY A 83 -2.30 14.46 3.57
CA GLY A 83 -0.89 14.07 3.65
C GLY A 83 -0.61 12.57 3.47
N LEU A 84 -1.61 11.77 3.09
CA LEU A 84 -1.46 10.32 2.95
C LEU A 84 -0.48 9.97 1.83
N LYS A 85 0.53 9.17 2.19
CA LYS A 85 1.48 8.60 1.23
C LYS A 85 0.79 7.47 0.48
N THR A 86 0.82 7.50 -0.84
CA THR A 86 0.11 6.53 -1.68
C THR A 86 1.04 5.90 -2.69
N PHE A 87 0.89 4.60 -2.93
CA PHE A 87 1.64 3.87 -3.93
C PHE A 87 0.70 2.96 -4.73
N SER A 88 0.82 2.98 -6.04
CA SER A 88 0.00 2.15 -6.92
C SER A 88 0.88 1.20 -7.70
N THR A 89 0.64 -0.09 -7.54
CA THR A 89 1.36 -1.11 -8.30
C THR A 89 0.86 -1.07 -9.76
N PRO A 90 1.74 -1.06 -10.78
CA PRO A 90 1.34 -1.06 -12.17
C PRO A 90 0.35 -2.19 -12.50
N GLN A 91 -0.69 -1.87 -13.27
CA GLN A 91 -1.70 -2.85 -13.64
C GLN A 91 -1.05 -4.04 -14.36
N GLY A 92 -1.47 -5.26 -13.98
CA GLY A 92 -0.99 -6.50 -14.59
C GLY A 92 0.40 -6.97 -14.14
N LEU A 93 1.14 -6.19 -13.34
CA LEU A 93 2.52 -6.54 -12.94
C LEU A 93 2.61 -7.96 -12.36
N GLN A 94 1.71 -8.31 -11.44
CA GLN A 94 1.76 -9.63 -10.81
C GLN A 94 1.42 -10.77 -11.79
N VAL A 95 0.51 -10.54 -12.73
CA VAL A 95 0.12 -11.56 -13.71
C VAL A 95 1.25 -11.78 -14.72
N ASN A 96 1.92 -10.70 -15.12
CA ASN A 96 2.95 -10.73 -16.16
C ASN A 96 4.32 -11.16 -15.63
N GLN A 97 4.67 -10.80 -14.40
CA GLN A 97 6.02 -10.95 -13.85
C GLN A 97 6.06 -11.71 -12.52
N GLY A 98 4.89 -12.12 -12.01
CA GLY A 98 4.78 -12.90 -10.80
C GLY A 98 4.82 -12.08 -9.51
N PRO A 99 4.66 -12.75 -8.35
CA PRO A 99 4.60 -12.10 -7.04
C PRO A 99 5.95 -11.50 -6.61
N ASP A 100 7.07 -12.06 -7.07
CA ASP A 100 8.41 -11.58 -6.68
C ASP A 100 8.70 -10.20 -7.26
N ALA A 101 8.38 -9.99 -8.53
CA ALA A 101 8.49 -8.68 -9.18
C ALA A 101 7.66 -7.60 -8.47
N VAL A 102 6.51 -7.95 -7.89
CA VAL A 102 5.71 -6.99 -7.09
C VAL A 102 6.46 -6.61 -5.80
N VAL A 103 7.06 -7.58 -5.12
CA VAL A 103 7.82 -7.32 -3.89
C VAL A 103 9.03 -6.45 -4.17
N GLU A 104 9.82 -6.76 -5.20
CA GLU A 104 10.97 -5.95 -5.62
C GLU A 104 10.54 -4.54 -6.01
N TYR A 105 9.51 -4.41 -6.84
CA TYR A 105 8.98 -3.11 -7.27
C TYR A 105 8.54 -2.24 -6.09
N ILE A 106 7.86 -2.83 -5.08
CA ILE A 106 7.52 -2.09 -3.87
C ILE A 106 8.80 -1.65 -3.12
N LYS A 107 9.75 -2.56 -2.90
CA LYS A 107 10.97 -2.28 -2.14
C LYS A 107 11.82 -1.18 -2.76
N GLU A 108 11.97 -1.17 -4.07
CA GLU A 108 12.75 -0.15 -4.79
C GLU A 108 12.13 1.26 -4.66
N ASN A 109 10.81 1.33 -4.54
CA ASN A 109 10.07 2.59 -4.46
C ASN A 109 9.74 3.01 -3.01
N LEU A 110 9.94 2.13 -2.02
CA LEU A 110 9.70 2.47 -0.61
C LEU A 110 10.53 3.67 -0.11
N PRO A 111 11.84 3.80 -0.41
CA PRO A 111 12.63 4.95 0.02
C PRO A 111 12.11 6.30 -0.47
N SER A 112 11.76 6.39 -1.75
CA SER A 112 11.21 7.64 -2.30
C SER A 112 9.86 7.99 -1.67
N LEU A 113 9.09 6.98 -1.26
CA LEU A 113 7.81 7.19 -0.57
C LEU A 113 7.99 7.57 0.91
N LEU A 114 8.72 6.76 1.67
CA LEU A 114 8.76 6.85 3.14
C LEU A 114 9.75 7.90 3.64
N ASP A 115 10.86 8.15 2.94
CA ASP A 115 11.86 9.13 3.37
C ASP A 115 11.58 10.55 2.87
N SER A 116 10.62 10.71 1.95
CA SER A 116 10.15 12.03 1.54
C SER A 116 9.62 12.79 2.75
N LYS A 117 10.23 13.96 3.02
CA LYS A 117 9.74 14.92 4.02
C LYS A 117 8.43 15.51 3.49
N ASN A 118 7.36 15.40 4.28
CA ASN A 118 6.12 16.16 4.05
C ASN A 118 6.36 17.65 4.29
#